data_AF-A0A7J7MP16-F1
#
_entry.id   AF-A0A7J7MP16-F1
#
_cell.length_a   1.000
_cell.length_b   1.000
_cell.length_c   1.000
_cell.angle_alpha   90.00
_cell.angle_beta   90.00
_cell.angle_gamma   90.00
#
_symmetry.space_group_name_H-M   'P 1'
#
loop_
_entity.id
_entity.type
_entity.pdbx_description
1 polymer ?
#
loop_
_entity_poly.entity_id
_entity_poly.type
_entity_poly.pdbx_seq_one_letter_code
_entity_poly.pdbx_strand_id
1 'polypeptide(L)' 'MKWMQALEEGNVEQKLLCTGCNARLGSFNWAGMQCNCGAWVNPAFQLHKSRLDEC' A
#
# COMPACT_ATOMS: atom_id res chain seq x y z
N MET A 1 -0.27 2.55 -16.05
CA MET A 1 -0.53 2.79 -14.62
C MET A 1 0.80 2.92 -13.89
N LYS A 2 1.40 4.11 -13.81
CA LYS A 2 2.81 4.27 -13.37
C LYS A 2 3.05 4.06 -11.86
N TRP A 3 2.01 4.01 -11.04
CA TRP A 3 2.13 3.93 -9.58
C TRP A 3 2.28 2.50 -9.03
N MET A 4 2.01 1.48 -9.85
CA MET A 4 2.14 0.05 -9.49
C MET A 4 3.26 -0.64 -10.27
N GLN A 5 4.36 0.05 -10.57
CA GLN A 5 5.50 -0.56 -11.27
C GLN A 5 6.07 -1.77 -10.50
N ALA A 6 5.97 -1.76 -9.17
CA ALA A 6 6.36 -2.89 -8.32
C ALA A 6 5.58 -4.20 -8.61
N LEU A 7 4.36 -4.13 -9.14
CA LEU A 7 3.61 -5.30 -9.58
C LEU A 7 4.22 -5.93 -10.84
N GLU A 8 4.70 -5.10 -11.77
CA GLU A 8 5.32 -5.56 -13.02
C GLU A 8 6.64 -6.29 -12.74
N GLU A 9 7.30 -5.95 -11.63
CA GLU A 9 8.51 -6.60 -11.11
C GLU A 9 8.22 -7.89 -10.31
N GLY A 10 6.94 -8.26 -10.15
CA GLY A 10 6.54 -9.47 -9.44
C GLY A 10 6.58 -9.38 -7.91
N ASN A 11 6.68 -8.16 -7.34
CA ASN A 11 6.68 -8.01 -5.89
C ASN A 11 5.28 -8.24 -5.31
N VAL A 12 5.18 -9.19 -4.38
CA VAL A 12 3.94 -9.49 -3.65
C VAL A 12 3.66 -8.45 -2.56
N GLU A 13 4.70 -7.88 -1.96
CA GLU A 13 4.58 -6.85 -0.91
C GLU A 13 5.63 -5.76 -1.12
N GLN A 14 5.24 -4.49 -1.06
CA GLN A 14 6.15 -3.33 -1.02
C GLN A 14 5.55 -2.11 -0.31
N LYS A 15 6.39 -1.10 -0.10
CA LYS A 15 6.00 0.23 0.39
C LYS A 15 5.30 1.02 -0.70
N LEU A 16 4.28 1.78 -0.32
CA LEU A 16 3.66 2.79 -1.16
C LEU A 16 4.37 4.12 -0.91
N LEU A 17 4.98 4.66 -1.96
CA LEU A 17 5.70 5.93 -1.94
C LEU A 17 4.98 6.98 -2.78
N CYS A 18 4.99 8.22 -2.33
CA CYS A 18 4.49 9.34 -3.11
C CYS A 18 5.38 9.57 -4.33
N THR A 19 4.80 9.64 -5.53
CA THR A 19 5.55 9.86 -6.77
C THR A 19 6.15 11.27 -6.87
N GLY A 20 5.66 12.24 -6.10
CA GLY A 20 6.15 13.61 -6.11
C GLY A 20 7.28 13.89 -5.12
N CYS A 21 7.22 13.33 -3.91
CA CYS A 21 8.16 13.63 -2.83
C CYS A 21 8.84 12.41 -2.20
N ASN A 22 8.57 11.21 -2.72
CA ASN A 22 9.10 9.93 -2.22
C ASN A 22 8.78 9.61 -0.74
N ALA A 23 7.87 10.37 -0.11
CA ALA A 23 7.42 10.10 1.24
C ALA A 23 6.64 8.79 1.30
N ARG A 24 6.80 8.03 2.38
CA ARG A 24 6.04 6.80 2.60
C ARG A 24 4.58 7.11 2.95
N LEU A 25 3.68 6.67 2.09
CA LEU A 25 2.24 6.75 2.30
C LEU A 25 1.69 5.49 2.96
N GLY A 26 2.37 4.35 2.80
CA GLY A 26 1.86 3.07 3.29
C GLY A 26 2.62 1.85 2.79
N SER A 27 1.90 0.75 2.61
CA SER A 27 2.37 -0.50 2.02
C SER A 27 1.21 -1.30 1.43
N PHE A 28 1.51 -2.24 0.53
CA PHE A 28 0.56 -3.21 0.01
C PHE A 28 1.08 -4.63 0.21
N ASN A 29 0.17 -5.60 0.27
CA ASN A 29 0.46 -7.03 0.19
C ASN A 29 -0.62 -7.73 -0.66
N TRP A 30 -0.21 -8.31 -1.80
CA TRP A 30 -1.09 -9.01 -2.74
C TRP A 30 -1.49 -10.41 -2.27
N ALA A 31 -0.70 -11.05 -1.42
CA ALA A 31 -1.10 -12.26 -0.70
C ALA A 31 -2.08 -11.95 0.46
N GLY A 32 -2.29 -10.66 0.76
CA GLY A 32 -3.21 -10.16 1.75
C GLY A 32 -2.60 -10.10 3.14
N MET A 33 -3.34 -9.49 4.07
CA MET A 33 -2.92 -9.38 5.46
C MET A 33 -4.11 -9.22 6.39
N GLN A 34 -3.88 -9.43 7.69
CA GLN A 34 -4.89 -9.21 8.71
C GLN A 34 -5.01 -7.73 9.07
N CYS A 35 -6.23 -7.19 9.12
CA CYS A 35 -6.48 -5.87 9.71
C CYS A 35 -6.31 -5.93 11.24
N ASN A 36 -6.20 -4.77 11.88
CA ASN A 36 -6.26 -4.66 13.35
C ASN A 36 -7.57 -5.20 13.94
N CYS A 37 -8.62 -5.31 13.12
CA CYS A 37 -9.90 -5.93 13.47
C CYS A 37 -9.90 -7.47 13.41
N GLY A 38 -8.81 -8.10 13.00
CA GLY A 38 -8.68 -9.55 12.88
C GLY A 38 -9.20 -10.15 11.56
N ALA A 39 -9.90 -9.37 10.73
CA ALA A 39 -10.33 -9.81 9.40
C ALA A 39 -9.16 -9.89 8.41
N TRP A 40 -9.21 -10.84 7.49
CA TRP A 40 -8.25 -10.96 6.40
C TRP A 40 -8.65 -10.05 5.23
N VAL A 41 -7.71 -9.26 4.73
CA VAL A 41 -7.91 -8.37 3.58
C VAL A 41 -7.00 -8.86 2.45
N ASN A 42 -7.57 -9.18 1.30
CA ASN A 42 -6.81 -9.58 0.11
C ASN A 42 -7.45 -8.99 -1.17
N PRO A 43 -6.70 -8.23 -1.99
CA PRO A 43 -5.36 -7.71 -1.71
C PRO A 43 -5.40 -6.64 -0.61
N ALA A 44 -4.33 -6.54 0.18
CA ALA A 44 -4.26 -5.61 1.29
C ALA A 44 -3.50 -4.34 0.93
N PHE A 45 -4.08 -3.19 1.27
CA PHE A 45 -3.43 -1.88 1.18
C PHE A 45 -3.58 -1.17 2.52
N GLN A 46 -2.46 -0.75 3.10
CA GLN A 46 -2.41 0.01 4.34
C GLN A 46 -1.88 1.39 4.05
N LEU A 47 -2.65 2.42 4.42
CA LEU A 47 -2.30 3.82 4.26
C LEU A 47 -2.18 4.50 5.63
N HIS A 48 -1.17 5.33 5.77
CA HIS A 48 -0.97 6.14 6.96
C HIS A 48 -1.90 7.35 6.89
N LYS A 49 -3.02 7.32 7.63
CA LYS A 49 -3.98 8.43 7.68
C LYS A 49 -3.34 9.78 8.01
N SER A 50 -2.33 9.81 8.88
CA SER A 50 -1.61 11.04 9.23
C SER A 50 -0.79 11.67 8.09
N ARG A 51 -0.72 11.01 6.93
CA ARG A 51 -0.01 11.45 5.73
C ARG A 51 -0.94 11.78 4.57
N LEU A 52 -2.25 11.70 4.77
CA LEU A 52 -3.28 11.89 3.76
C LEU A 52 -4.36 12.83 4.31
N ASP A 53 -4.88 13.69 3.45
CA ASP A 53 -6.05 14.50 3.76
C ASP A 53 -7.33 13.74 3.40
N GLU A 54 -8.38 13.89 4.20
CA GLU A 54 -9.73 13.35 3.93
C GLU A 54 -10.59 14.45 3.27
N CYS A 55 -11.33 14.12 2.21
CA CYS A 55 -12.26 15.04 1.54
C CYS A 55 -13.68 14.94 2.12
#